data_AF-A0AA51M639-F1
#
_entry.id   AF-A0AA51M639-F1
#
_cell.length_a   1.000
_cell.length_b   1.000
_cell.length_c   1.000
_cell.angle_alpha   90.00
_cell.angle_beta   90.00
_cell.angle_gamma   90.00
#
_symmetry.space_group_name_H-M   'P 1'
#
loop_
_entity.id
_entity.type
_entity.pdbx_description
1 polymer ?
#
loop_
_entity_poly.entity_id
_entity_poly.type
_entity_poly.pdbx_seq_one_letter_code
_entity_poly.pdbx_strand_id
1 'polypeptide(L)'
;MFESAFKRVSPRSFRVHVAYDYRDTERIHISLPEIIVRIVPGPEQLRNTASPLASTSGPGTTDVPVTSSVSVREQAVSLRQHLAADTGSQTSLGGRGEMNASSLRDQQGRMQEEFTDRLNLDPLFSRVNESLVAQGFALRSLGARPATNTSGTFSAVYQMGTDRQVVLGGSMDAGIVPRMSGRSDAGINTTPALDSSSRLVAYQQELAATGYQLKETTFDATLSVTSVNMSFSNPKGGNAHLNGTDSLGNVTVSMAMAGDTPPIPTMAVAAVAWLISTCLILAWYSARRKSVVPAAPRGPATTYPVPSADALRLLASAQEAYSRNRYPEAYGLAGRALRLFISARYGAGEEMTVTEVISLFREISPYDPGPVEEILARCMDVEFARGEPVEGEFPRFMDLIWGMIGED
;
A
#
# COMPACT_ATOMS: atom_id res chain seq x y z
N MET A 1 -16.21 -65.78 16.28
CA MET A 1 -15.61 -64.82 17.24
C MET A 1 -14.25 -64.43 16.69
N PHE A 2 -14.18 -63.35 15.92
CA PHE A 2 -12.91 -62.73 15.50
C PHE A 2 -13.09 -61.22 15.61
N GLU A 3 -12.42 -60.68 16.61
CA GLU A 3 -12.37 -59.27 16.98
C GLU A 3 -11.27 -58.62 16.12
N SER A 4 -11.66 -57.83 15.11
CA SER A 4 -10.69 -57.07 14.32
C SER A 4 -10.44 -55.72 15.00
N ALA A 5 -9.30 -55.65 15.69
CA ALA A 5 -8.78 -54.44 16.31
C ALA A 5 -8.45 -53.36 15.25
N PHE A 6 -9.37 -52.43 15.04
CA PHE A 6 -9.05 -51.17 14.36
C PHE A 6 -8.19 -50.31 15.29
N LYS A 7 -6.88 -50.32 15.03
CA LYS A 7 -5.89 -49.45 15.66
C LYS A 7 -6.28 -48.00 15.36
N ARG A 8 -6.78 -47.26 16.37
CA ARG A 8 -7.11 -45.83 16.25
C ARG A 8 -5.84 -45.06 15.91
N VAL A 9 -5.77 -44.51 14.69
CA VAL A 9 -4.70 -43.60 14.28
C VAL A 9 -5.06 -42.21 14.81
N SER A 10 -4.24 -41.70 15.74
CA SER A 10 -4.42 -40.35 16.29
C SER A 10 -4.17 -39.28 15.22
N PRO A 11 -4.93 -38.19 15.19
CA PRO A 11 -4.75 -37.12 14.21
C PRO A 11 -3.35 -36.51 14.33
N ARG A 12 -2.67 -36.32 13.19
CA ARG A 12 -1.35 -35.69 13.08
C ARG A 12 -1.50 -34.32 12.43
N SER A 13 -0.86 -33.31 13.00
CA SER A 13 -0.80 -31.95 12.48
C SER A 13 0.62 -31.57 12.11
N PHE A 14 0.80 -31.00 10.93
CA PHE A 14 2.06 -30.45 10.43
C PHE A 14 1.90 -28.94 10.27
N ARG A 15 2.95 -28.20 10.62
CA ARG A 15 3.04 -26.75 10.42
C ARG A 15 4.03 -26.52 9.29
N VAL A 16 3.60 -25.77 8.28
CA VAL A 16 4.41 -25.48 7.10
C VAL A 16 4.57 -23.97 7.00
N HIS A 17 5.83 -23.54 7.05
CA HIS A 17 6.21 -22.16 6.78
C HIS A 17 6.74 -22.07 5.36
N VAL A 18 6.19 -21.14 4.59
CA VAL A 18 6.62 -20.88 3.22
C VAL A 18 6.96 -19.41 3.13
N ALA A 19 8.22 -19.13 2.85
CA ALA A 19 8.71 -17.81 2.52
C ALA A 19 9.56 -17.91 1.26
N TYR A 20 9.50 -16.88 0.42
CA TYR A 20 10.36 -16.81 -0.76
C TYR A 20 10.76 -15.37 -1.04
N ASP A 21 11.98 -15.25 -1.56
CA ASP A 21 12.59 -14.00 -1.97
C ASP A 21 12.61 -13.93 -3.49
N TYR A 22 12.27 -12.77 -4.04
CA TYR A 22 12.50 -12.51 -5.46
C TYR A 22 13.06 -11.09 -5.68
N ARG A 23 13.81 -10.94 -6.78
CA ARG A 23 14.43 -9.67 -7.19
C ARG A 23 14.02 -9.33 -8.61
N ASP A 24 13.41 -8.17 -8.77
CA ASP A 24 13.28 -7.51 -10.08
C ASP A 24 14.15 -6.25 -10.12
N THR A 25 13.93 -5.33 -9.17
CA THR A 25 14.70 -4.08 -9.01
C THR A 25 15.15 -3.87 -7.57
N GLU A 26 14.36 -4.28 -6.58
CA GLU A 26 14.75 -4.44 -5.18
C GLU A 26 14.41 -5.85 -4.66
N ARG A 27 15.01 -6.25 -3.53
CA ARG A 27 14.82 -7.58 -2.94
C ARG A 27 13.53 -7.58 -2.12
N ILE A 28 12.50 -8.26 -2.61
CA ILE A 28 11.21 -8.35 -1.93
C ILE A 28 11.11 -9.73 -1.27
N HIS A 29 10.98 -9.72 0.06
CA HIS A 29 10.74 -10.91 0.86
C HIS A 29 9.24 -11.07 1.11
N ILE A 30 8.67 -12.20 0.70
CA ILE A 30 7.27 -12.53 0.95
C ILE A 30 7.22 -13.77 1.84
N SER A 31 6.65 -13.60 3.03
CA SER A 31 6.42 -14.68 3.98
C SER A 31 4.93 -14.91 4.13
N LEU A 32 4.49 -16.14 3.87
CA LEU A 32 3.08 -16.52 3.99
C LEU A 32 2.75 -16.84 5.46
N PRO A 33 1.50 -16.60 5.89
CA PRO A 33 1.03 -17.06 7.20
C PRO A 33 1.22 -18.56 7.37
N GLU A 34 1.45 -19.01 8.60
CA GLU A 34 1.67 -20.42 8.96
C GLU A 34 0.53 -21.31 8.45
N ILE A 35 0.88 -22.32 7.64
CA ILE A 35 -0.10 -23.27 7.09
C ILE A 35 -0.13 -24.49 7.99
N ILE A 36 -1.27 -24.76 8.63
CA ILE A 36 -1.45 -25.93 9.49
C ILE A 36 -2.20 -27.02 8.70
N VAL A 37 -1.49 -28.10 8.36
CA VAL A 37 -2.07 -29.27 7.70
C VAL A 37 -2.45 -30.30 8.75
N ARG A 38 -3.74 -30.58 8.90
CA ARG A 38 -4.24 -31.58 9.84
C ARG A 38 -4.78 -32.80 9.09
N ILE A 39 -4.15 -33.96 9.30
CA ILE A 39 -4.61 -35.22 8.70
C ILE A 39 -5.56 -35.88 9.70
N VAL A 40 -6.83 -35.97 9.31
CA VAL A 40 -7.91 -36.59 10.10
C VAL A 40 -8.41 -37.88 9.44
N PRO A 41 -8.76 -38.92 10.21
CA PRO A 41 -9.10 -40.25 9.67
C PRO A 41 -10.55 -40.39 9.17
N GLY A 42 -11.39 -39.35 9.18
CA GLY A 42 -12.79 -39.43 8.75
C GLY A 42 -13.37 -38.13 8.18
N PRO A 43 -14.33 -38.20 7.23
CA PRO A 43 -14.81 -37.05 6.46
C PRO A 43 -15.63 -36.03 7.29
N GLU A 44 -16.17 -36.44 8.43
CA GLU A 44 -16.92 -35.61 9.38
C GLU A 44 -16.06 -34.48 10.00
N GLN A 45 -14.73 -34.60 9.93
CA GLN A 45 -13.77 -33.67 10.53
C GLN A 45 -13.08 -32.74 9.52
N LEU A 46 -13.52 -32.75 8.24
CA LEU A 46 -12.99 -31.89 7.16
C LEU A 46 -13.55 -30.45 7.15
N ARG A 47 -14.30 -30.03 8.18
CA ARG A 47 -14.78 -28.66 8.28
C ARG A 47 -13.61 -27.70 8.53
N ASN A 48 -13.16 -27.06 7.45
CA ASN A 48 -12.16 -26.01 7.51
C ASN A 48 -12.83 -24.72 8.01
N THR A 49 -12.48 -24.24 9.21
CA THR A 49 -13.05 -23.04 9.83
C THR A 49 -12.39 -21.73 9.36
N ALA A 50 -11.43 -21.79 8.44
CA ALA A 50 -10.78 -20.61 7.87
C ALA A 50 -11.19 -20.41 6.40
N SER A 51 -11.50 -19.15 6.05
CA SER A 51 -11.84 -18.73 4.68
C SER A 51 -10.69 -19.00 3.71
N PRO A 52 -10.95 -19.44 2.47
CA PRO A 52 -9.89 -19.62 1.48
C PRO A 52 -9.23 -18.27 1.14
N LEU A 53 -7.90 -18.23 1.17
CA LEU A 53 -7.12 -17.06 0.79
C LEU A 53 -7.26 -16.83 -0.72
N ALA A 54 -7.69 -15.62 -1.12
CA ALA A 54 -7.78 -15.22 -2.52
C ALA A 54 -6.40 -14.80 -3.04
N SER A 55 -6.00 -15.36 -4.18
CA SER A 55 -4.75 -15.03 -4.86
C SER A 55 -4.86 -13.63 -5.50
N THR A 56 -3.99 -12.71 -5.12
CA THR A 56 -3.91 -11.37 -5.74
C THR A 56 -2.91 -11.40 -6.89
N SER A 57 -3.39 -11.33 -8.13
CA SER A 57 -2.56 -11.12 -9.32
C SER A 57 -2.63 -9.64 -9.71
N GLY A 58 -1.52 -8.90 -9.55
CA GLY A 58 -1.34 -7.54 -10.08
C GLY A 58 -0.69 -7.56 -11.48
N PRO A 59 -0.93 -6.54 -12.33
CA PRO A 59 -0.63 -6.61 -13.77
C PRO A 59 0.77 -6.09 -14.14
N GLY A 60 1.42 -6.78 -15.08
CA GLY A 60 2.52 -6.26 -15.91
C GLY A 60 1.98 -5.79 -17.26
N THR A 61 2.34 -4.56 -17.65
CA THR A 61 1.89 -3.85 -18.86
C THR A 61 2.70 -4.23 -20.11
N THR A 62 2.03 -4.41 -21.27
CA THR A 62 2.45 -3.90 -22.61
C THR A 62 1.35 -4.10 -23.68
N ASP A 63 0.76 -2.98 -24.14
CA ASP A 63 0.40 -2.53 -25.52
C ASP A 63 0.60 -3.50 -26.74
N VAL A 64 -0.20 -3.64 -27.83
CA VAL A 64 -1.46 -3.11 -28.47
C VAL A 64 -1.89 -4.16 -29.57
N PRO A 65 -2.80 -3.95 -30.58
CA PRO A 65 -4.25 -3.67 -30.67
C PRO A 65 -5.07 -4.76 -31.46
N VAL A 66 -6.38 -4.47 -31.67
CA VAL A 66 -7.26 -4.84 -32.81
C VAL A 66 -8.32 -5.94 -32.59
N THR A 67 -9.57 -5.45 -32.56
CA THR A 67 -10.85 -6.01 -33.03
C THR A 67 -11.02 -7.52 -33.14
N SER A 68 -12.01 -8.07 -32.42
CA SER A 68 -13.16 -8.79 -32.99
C SER A 68 -14.09 -9.25 -31.87
N SER A 69 -15.38 -9.08 -32.13
CA SER A 69 -16.49 -9.67 -31.39
C SER A 69 -16.40 -11.19 -31.37
N VAL A 70 -16.33 -11.80 -30.18
CA VAL A 70 -16.81 -13.18 -29.97
C VAL A 70 -17.51 -13.28 -28.62
N SER A 71 -18.82 -13.52 -28.71
CA SER A 71 -19.69 -14.05 -27.68
C SER A 71 -19.13 -15.36 -27.09
N VAL A 72 -18.65 -15.33 -25.85
CA VAL A 72 -18.36 -16.55 -25.07
C VAL A 72 -19.62 -16.91 -24.30
N ARG A 73 -20.61 -17.44 -25.00
CA ARG A 73 -21.78 -18.09 -24.41
C ARG A 73 -22.29 -19.17 -25.35
N GLU A 74 -21.47 -20.20 -25.59
CA GLU A 74 -21.86 -21.54 -26.07
C GLU A 74 -20.60 -22.33 -26.47
N GLN A 75 -19.90 -22.92 -25.51
CA GLN A 75 -18.93 -24.00 -25.77
C GLN A 75 -18.56 -24.70 -24.46
N ALA A 76 -19.56 -25.33 -23.83
CA ALA A 76 -19.33 -26.30 -22.76
C ALA A 76 -20.34 -27.46 -22.77
N VAL A 77 -21.13 -27.64 -23.85
CA VAL A 77 -22.20 -28.64 -23.89
C VAL A 77 -21.94 -29.82 -24.84
N SER A 78 -20.93 -29.76 -25.73
CA SER A 78 -20.70 -30.82 -26.73
C SER A 78 -19.51 -31.76 -26.47
N LEU A 79 -19.14 -32.00 -25.20
CA LEU A 79 -18.13 -33.02 -24.85
C LEU A 79 -18.59 -34.11 -23.85
N ARG A 80 -19.90 -34.25 -23.60
CA ARG A 80 -20.45 -35.27 -22.68
C ARG A 80 -21.25 -36.40 -23.34
N GLN A 81 -21.46 -36.37 -24.64
CA GLN A 81 -22.40 -37.29 -25.30
C GLN A 81 -21.76 -38.46 -26.08
N HIS A 82 -20.48 -38.74 -25.85
CA HIS A 82 -19.79 -39.89 -26.48
C HIS A 82 -19.18 -40.92 -25.50
N LEU A 83 -19.56 -40.91 -24.22
CA LEU A 83 -19.13 -41.94 -23.26
C LEU A 83 -20.30 -42.68 -22.56
N ALA A 84 -21.43 -42.78 -23.24
CA ALA A 84 -22.60 -43.53 -22.76
C ALA A 84 -23.03 -44.59 -23.78
N ALA A 85 -22.12 -45.49 -24.11
CA ALA A 85 -22.47 -46.79 -24.64
C ALA A 85 -21.38 -47.78 -24.22
N ASP A 86 -21.82 -48.88 -23.63
CA ASP A 86 -21.03 -50.07 -23.35
C ASP A 86 -20.22 -50.10 -22.04
N THR A 87 -20.91 -50.31 -20.92
CA THR A 87 -20.83 -51.58 -20.15
C THR A 87 -21.79 -51.53 -18.96
N GLY A 88 -22.67 -52.52 -18.86
CA GLY A 88 -23.56 -52.68 -17.72
C GLY A 88 -22.82 -53.12 -16.45
N SER A 89 -23.25 -52.58 -15.31
CA SER A 89 -23.48 -53.28 -14.03
C SER A 89 -23.60 -52.25 -12.90
N GLN A 90 -24.74 -52.31 -12.20
CA GLN A 90 -25.01 -51.91 -10.82
C GLN A 90 -23.93 -51.08 -10.08
N THR A 91 -24.28 -49.86 -9.68
CA THR A 91 -24.47 -49.47 -8.26
C THR A 91 -24.95 -48.02 -8.19
N SER A 92 -26.08 -47.83 -7.52
CA SER A 92 -26.71 -46.56 -7.20
C SER A 92 -25.82 -45.67 -6.31
N LEU A 93 -25.09 -44.71 -6.88
CA LEU A 93 -24.34 -43.67 -6.16
C LEU A 93 -24.46 -42.26 -6.79
N GLY A 94 -25.33 -42.07 -7.79
CA GLY A 94 -25.48 -40.80 -8.53
C GLY A 94 -26.25 -39.68 -7.81
N GLY A 95 -26.96 -39.95 -6.71
CA GLY A 95 -27.89 -38.97 -6.12
C GLY A 95 -27.29 -37.94 -5.14
N ARG A 96 -26.05 -38.11 -4.67
CA ARG A 96 -25.44 -37.22 -3.65
C ARG A 96 -24.64 -36.04 -4.23
N GLY A 97 -24.16 -36.15 -5.47
CA GLY A 97 -23.43 -35.06 -6.13
C GLY A 97 -24.33 -33.92 -6.60
N GLU A 98 -25.51 -34.27 -7.13
CA GLU A 98 -26.47 -33.29 -7.68
C GLU A 98 -27.22 -32.52 -6.59
N MET A 99 -27.46 -33.15 -5.43
CA MET A 99 -28.11 -32.51 -4.29
C MET A 99 -27.22 -31.44 -3.62
N ASN A 100 -25.91 -31.64 -3.61
CA ASN A 100 -24.96 -30.64 -3.09
C ASN A 100 -24.72 -29.50 -4.09
N ALA A 101 -24.70 -29.79 -5.39
CA ALA A 101 -24.50 -28.78 -6.44
C ALA A 101 -25.68 -27.81 -6.55
N SER A 102 -26.91 -28.30 -6.37
CA SER A 102 -28.12 -27.47 -6.32
C SER A 102 -28.13 -26.58 -5.08
N SER A 103 -27.88 -27.13 -3.89
CA SER A 103 -27.84 -26.32 -2.65
C SER A 103 -26.76 -25.22 -2.66
N LEU A 104 -25.61 -25.48 -3.28
CA LEU A 104 -24.54 -24.48 -3.43
C LEU A 104 -24.96 -23.35 -4.38
N ARG A 105 -25.64 -23.67 -5.48
CA ARG A 105 -26.18 -22.67 -6.41
C ARG A 105 -27.27 -21.83 -5.75
N ASP A 106 -28.16 -22.46 -4.99
CA ASP A 106 -29.24 -21.75 -4.28
C ASP A 106 -28.65 -20.81 -3.22
N GLN A 107 -27.60 -21.24 -2.50
CA GLN A 107 -26.92 -20.40 -1.52
C GLN A 107 -26.20 -19.22 -2.18
N GLN A 108 -25.54 -19.44 -3.34
CA GLN A 108 -24.92 -18.35 -4.11
C GLN A 108 -25.96 -17.37 -4.66
N GLY A 109 -27.10 -17.86 -5.15
CA GLY A 109 -28.21 -17.03 -5.62
C GLY A 109 -28.75 -16.11 -4.55
N ARG A 110 -29.04 -16.65 -3.35
CA ARG A 110 -29.50 -15.86 -2.20
C ARG A 110 -28.46 -14.84 -1.74
N MET A 111 -27.18 -15.22 -1.69
CA MET A 111 -26.11 -14.30 -1.32
C MET A 111 -25.99 -13.14 -2.32
N GLN A 112 -26.16 -13.43 -3.61
CA GLN A 112 -26.12 -12.41 -4.65
C GLN A 112 -27.34 -11.48 -4.58
N GLU A 113 -28.52 -12.01 -4.32
CA GLU A 113 -29.75 -11.23 -4.12
C GLU A 113 -29.63 -10.31 -2.90
N GLU A 114 -29.24 -10.83 -1.74
CA GLU A 114 -29.03 -10.03 -0.51
C GLU A 114 -27.96 -8.95 -0.69
N PHE A 115 -26.88 -9.25 -1.41
CA PHE A 115 -25.83 -8.28 -1.73
C PHE A 115 -26.38 -7.16 -2.63
N THR A 116 -27.15 -7.50 -3.65
CA THR A 116 -27.78 -6.53 -4.56
C THR A 116 -28.80 -5.66 -3.84
N ASP A 117 -29.61 -6.23 -2.95
CA ASP A 117 -30.57 -5.46 -2.14
C ASP A 117 -29.86 -4.45 -1.25
N ARG A 118 -28.76 -4.86 -0.59
CA ARG A 118 -27.95 -3.93 0.21
C ARG A 118 -27.28 -2.87 -0.64
N LEU A 119 -26.84 -3.21 -1.86
CA LEU A 119 -26.24 -2.25 -2.78
C LEU A 119 -27.25 -1.19 -3.21
N ASN A 120 -28.49 -1.57 -3.44
CA ASN A 120 -29.56 -0.64 -3.78
C ASN A 120 -29.95 0.28 -2.60
N LEU A 121 -29.71 -0.16 -1.36
CA LEU A 121 -29.92 0.64 -0.14
C LEU A 121 -28.69 1.49 0.23
N ASP A 122 -27.54 1.31 -0.42
CA ASP A 122 -26.33 2.07 -0.13
C ASP A 122 -26.51 3.55 -0.54
N PRO A 123 -26.22 4.51 0.36
CA PRO A 123 -26.43 5.93 0.08
C PRO A 123 -25.61 6.46 -1.10
N LEU A 124 -24.38 5.98 -1.28
CA LEU A 124 -23.51 6.42 -2.37
C LEU A 124 -24.01 5.88 -3.71
N PHE A 125 -24.39 4.60 -3.74
CA PHE A 125 -24.97 3.96 -4.92
C PHE A 125 -26.30 4.59 -5.33
N SER A 126 -27.22 4.81 -4.38
CA SER A 126 -28.51 5.47 -4.65
C SER A 126 -28.30 6.87 -5.23
N ARG A 127 -27.42 7.68 -4.62
CA ARG A 127 -27.14 9.04 -5.08
C ARG A 127 -26.61 9.08 -6.51
N VAL A 128 -25.64 8.22 -6.85
CA VAL A 128 -25.08 8.19 -8.20
C VAL A 128 -26.08 7.62 -9.20
N ASN A 129 -26.85 6.59 -8.83
CA ASN A 129 -27.93 6.06 -9.65
C ASN A 129 -28.99 7.13 -9.96
N GLU A 130 -29.47 7.86 -8.95
CA GLU A 130 -30.41 8.96 -9.12
C GLU A 130 -29.86 10.06 -10.05
N SER A 131 -28.59 10.45 -9.87
CA SER A 131 -27.95 11.44 -10.72
C SER A 131 -27.87 10.99 -12.18
N LEU A 132 -27.55 9.72 -12.43
CA LEU A 132 -27.48 9.16 -13.79
C LEU A 132 -28.87 9.03 -14.43
N VAL A 133 -29.87 8.58 -13.67
CA VAL A 133 -31.27 8.50 -14.12
C VAL A 133 -31.83 9.88 -14.44
N ALA A 134 -31.52 10.90 -13.63
CA ALA A 134 -31.91 12.29 -13.88
C ALA A 134 -31.30 12.84 -15.19
N GLN A 135 -30.11 12.37 -15.56
CA GLN A 135 -29.49 12.69 -16.84
C GLN A 135 -30.06 11.90 -18.02
N GLY A 136 -30.91 10.90 -17.80
CA GLY A 136 -31.54 10.08 -18.84
C GLY A 136 -30.82 8.75 -19.12
N PHE A 137 -29.89 8.35 -18.27
CA PHE A 137 -29.25 7.03 -18.36
C PHE A 137 -30.12 5.96 -17.68
N ALA A 138 -30.34 4.83 -18.37
CA ALA A 138 -31.04 3.68 -17.83
C ALA A 138 -30.07 2.56 -17.44
N LEU A 139 -30.28 1.94 -16.28
CA LEU A 139 -29.51 0.77 -15.85
C LEU A 139 -29.78 -0.41 -16.80
N ARG A 140 -28.73 -0.92 -17.45
CA ARG A 140 -28.79 -2.06 -18.38
C ARG A 140 -28.38 -3.37 -17.73
N SER A 141 -27.34 -3.33 -16.91
CA SER A 141 -26.88 -4.50 -16.19
C SER A 141 -26.25 -4.10 -14.86
N LEU A 142 -26.43 -4.97 -13.87
CA LEU A 142 -25.78 -4.92 -12.58
C LEU A 142 -25.14 -6.29 -12.33
N GLY A 143 -23.81 -6.33 -12.38
CA GLY A 143 -23.02 -7.50 -12.04
C GLY A 143 -22.53 -7.40 -10.60
N ALA A 144 -22.86 -8.39 -9.79
CA ALA A 144 -22.37 -8.52 -8.42
C ALA A 144 -21.45 -9.73 -8.29
N ARG A 145 -20.36 -9.58 -7.53
CA ARG A 145 -19.44 -10.65 -7.13
C ARG A 145 -19.30 -10.60 -5.61
N PRO A 146 -20.30 -11.11 -4.87
CA PRO A 146 -20.26 -11.13 -3.42
C PRO A 146 -19.16 -12.08 -2.91
N ALA A 147 -18.40 -11.62 -1.91
CA ALA A 147 -17.58 -12.48 -1.06
C ALA A 147 -18.39 -12.93 0.19
N THR A 148 -19.25 -12.04 0.67
CA THR A 148 -20.31 -12.31 1.66
C THR A 148 -21.59 -11.60 1.20
N ASN A 149 -22.68 -11.73 1.96
CA ASN A 149 -23.87 -10.92 1.72
C ASN A 149 -23.69 -9.42 2.04
N THR A 150 -22.54 -9.01 2.61
CA THR A 150 -22.24 -7.62 2.99
C THR A 150 -20.97 -7.06 2.36
N SER A 151 -20.22 -7.90 1.65
CA SER A 151 -18.94 -7.52 1.09
C SER A 151 -18.69 -8.17 -0.26
N GLY A 152 -18.01 -7.46 -1.15
CA GLY A 152 -17.80 -7.93 -2.52
C GLY A 152 -17.57 -6.77 -3.48
N THR A 153 -17.60 -7.08 -4.77
CA THR A 153 -17.45 -6.08 -5.83
C THR A 153 -18.70 -6.04 -6.70
N PHE A 154 -18.95 -4.89 -7.31
CA PHE A 154 -20.03 -4.74 -8.27
C PHE A 154 -19.58 -3.93 -9.48
N SER A 155 -20.28 -4.12 -10.59
CA SER A 155 -20.18 -3.28 -11.77
C SER A 155 -21.58 -3.03 -12.32
N ALA A 156 -21.89 -1.78 -12.62
CA ALA A 156 -23.16 -1.39 -13.22
C ALA A 156 -22.92 -0.73 -14.57
N VAL A 157 -23.74 -1.08 -15.55
CA VAL A 157 -23.72 -0.46 -16.86
C VAL A 157 -24.99 0.34 -17.04
N TYR A 158 -24.84 1.63 -17.31
CA TYR A 158 -25.93 2.49 -17.72
C TYR A 158 -25.79 2.87 -19.18
N GLN A 159 -26.91 3.11 -19.85
CA GLN A 159 -26.92 3.46 -21.26
C GLN A 159 -27.95 4.56 -21.55
N MET A 160 -27.57 5.47 -22.45
CA MET A 160 -28.44 6.50 -23.01
C MET A 160 -28.43 6.35 -24.53
N GLY A 161 -29.55 5.90 -25.11
CA GLY A 161 -29.62 5.59 -26.54
C GLY A 161 -28.78 4.36 -26.92
N THR A 162 -28.20 4.36 -28.12
CA THR A 162 -27.37 3.26 -28.63
C THR A 162 -25.89 3.42 -28.31
N ASP A 163 -25.40 4.66 -28.22
CA ASP A 163 -23.96 4.90 -28.32
C ASP A 163 -23.32 5.31 -26.99
N ARG A 164 -24.08 5.94 -26.08
CA ARG A 164 -23.53 6.47 -24.82
C ARG A 164 -23.68 5.48 -23.68
N GLN A 165 -22.56 5.20 -23.01
CA GLN A 165 -22.50 4.23 -21.92
C GLN A 165 -21.76 4.80 -20.71
N VAL A 166 -22.25 4.47 -19.52
CA VAL A 166 -21.52 4.67 -18.26
C VAL A 166 -21.25 3.32 -17.65
N VAL A 167 -19.98 3.04 -17.37
CA VAL A 167 -19.56 1.84 -16.63
C VAL A 167 -19.13 2.29 -15.24
N LEU A 168 -19.87 1.84 -14.23
CA LEU A 168 -19.62 2.07 -12.82
C LEU A 168 -19.00 0.81 -12.21
N GLY A 169 -18.09 0.98 -11.26
CA GLY A 169 -17.55 -0.09 -10.44
C GLY A 169 -17.28 0.36 -9.01
N GLY A 170 -17.31 -0.59 -8.09
CA GLY A 170 -17.00 -0.35 -6.69
C GLY A 170 -16.90 -1.64 -5.89
N SER A 171 -16.51 -1.47 -4.63
CA SER A 171 -16.56 -2.54 -3.62
C SER A 171 -17.47 -2.14 -2.49
N MET A 172 -18.21 -3.11 -1.95
CA MET A 172 -18.94 -2.97 -0.71
C MET A 172 -18.14 -3.66 0.40
N ASP A 173 -18.08 -3.04 1.56
CA ASP A 173 -17.52 -3.63 2.77
C ASP A 173 -18.48 -3.36 3.95
N ALA A 174 -18.76 -4.40 4.73
CA ALA A 174 -19.72 -4.36 5.83
C ALA A 174 -21.09 -3.72 5.49
N GLY A 175 -21.56 -3.86 4.23
CA GLY A 175 -22.83 -3.31 3.76
C GLY A 175 -22.77 -1.86 3.27
N ILE A 176 -21.58 -1.25 3.18
CA ILE A 176 -21.38 0.15 2.78
C ILE A 176 -20.43 0.20 1.59
N VAL A 177 -20.68 1.09 0.63
CA VAL A 177 -19.77 1.40 -0.48
C VAL A 177 -18.94 2.64 -0.10
N PRO A 178 -17.67 2.48 0.31
CA PRO A 178 -16.85 3.63 0.72
C PRO A 178 -16.45 4.53 -0.47
N ARG A 179 -16.29 3.92 -1.65
CA ARG A 179 -15.89 4.59 -2.88
C ARG A 179 -16.44 3.85 -4.10
N MET A 180 -16.79 4.61 -5.12
CA MET A 180 -17.03 4.10 -6.47
C MET A 180 -16.30 4.94 -7.50
N SER A 181 -16.07 4.35 -8.65
CA SER A 181 -15.55 5.04 -9.81
C SER A 181 -16.35 4.66 -11.05
N GLY A 182 -16.26 5.50 -12.07
CA GLY A 182 -16.87 5.19 -13.33
C GLY A 182 -16.21 5.90 -14.50
N ARG A 183 -16.55 5.41 -15.68
CA ARG A 183 -16.07 5.91 -16.97
C ARG A 183 -17.23 6.02 -17.94
N SER A 184 -17.22 7.06 -18.76
CA SER A 184 -18.20 7.29 -19.82
C SER A 184 -17.55 8.00 -21.00
N ASP A 185 -18.12 7.81 -22.18
CA ASP A 185 -17.86 8.59 -23.39
C ASP A 185 -18.70 9.89 -23.45
N ALA A 186 -19.65 10.05 -22.53
CA ALA A 186 -20.50 11.21 -22.39
C ALA A 186 -20.04 12.11 -21.24
N GLY A 187 -20.39 13.41 -21.32
CA GLY A 187 -20.20 14.33 -20.21
C GLY A 187 -21.21 13.99 -19.13
N ILE A 188 -20.74 13.46 -18.01
CA ILE A 188 -21.60 13.08 -16.88
C ILE A 188 -21.23 13.89 -15.65
N ASN A 189 -22.26 14.41 -14.98
CA ASN A 189 -22.13 15.08 -13.70
C ASN A 189 -22.76 14.20 -12.63
N THR A 190 -21.99 13.78 -11.64
CA THR A 190 -22.46 12.81 -10.62
C THR A 190 -23.04 13.48 -9.38
N THR A 191 -23.06 14.82 -9.34
CA THR A 191 -23.78 15.59 -8.34
C THR A 191 -24.53 16.78 -8.98
N PRO A 192 -25.69 17.17 -8.46
CA PRO A 192 -26.42 18.36 -8.92
C PRO A 192 -25.62 19.66 -8.81
N ALA A 193 -24.70 19.75 -7.83
CA ALA A 193 -23.85 20.92 -7.63
C ALA A 193 -22.83 21.09 -8.78
N LEU A 194 -22.23 19.99 -9.25
CA LEU A 194 -21.37 20.03 -10.44
C LEU A 194 -22.18 20.37 -11.69
N ASP A 195 -23.38 19.83 -11.82
CA ASP A 195 -24.25 20.05 -12.97
C ASP A 195 -24.71 21.51 -13.13
N SER A 196 -24.95 22.19 -12.00
CA SER A 196 -25.35 23.60 -11.97
C SER A 196 -24.19 24.59 -11.93
N SER A 197 -22.94 24.12 -11.98
CA SER A 197 -21.76 24.99 -11.92
C SER A 197 -21.58 25.80 -13.20
N SER A 198 -21.81 27.11 -13.12
CA SER A 198 -21.62 28.03 -14.25
C SER A 198 -20.21 28.02 -14.82
N ARG A 199 -19.19 27.78 -13.98
CA ARG A 199 -17.80 27.64 -14.42
C ARG A 199 -17.58 26.39 -15.26
N LEU A 200 -18.16 25.26 -14.86
CA LEU A 200 -18.04 24.01 -15.61
C LEU A 200 -18.67 24.16 -16.99
N VAL A 201 -19.89 24.72 -17.04
CA VAL A 201 -20.60 24.99 -18.29
C VAL A 201 -19.80 25.96 -19.18
N ALA A 202 -19.24 27.03 -18.61
CA ALA A 202 -18.43 27.99 -19.37
C ALA A 202 -17.18 27.33 -19.99
N TYR A 203 -16.44 26.52 -19.25
CA TYR A 203 -15.26 25.83 -19.78
C TYR A 203 -15.62 24.79 -20.85
N GLN A 204 -16.72 24.06 -20.69
CA GLN A 204 -17.20 23.14 -21.73
C GLN A 204 -17.57 23.88 -23.02
N GLN A 205 -18.22 25.04 -22.91
CA GLN A 205 -18.54 25.89 -24.06
C GLN A 205 -17.29 26.47 -24.73
N GLU A 206 -16.29 26.89 -23.95
CA GLU A 206 -15.00 27.38 -24.45
C GLU A 206 -14.25 26.29 -25.24
N LEU A 207 -14.20 25.07 -24.70
CA LEU A 207 -13.59 23.92 -25.37
C LEU A 207 -14.34 23.57 -26.67
N ALA A 208 -15.68 23.55 -26.63
CA ALA A 208 -16.48 23.31 -27.83
C ALA A 208 -16.25 24.40 -28.90
N ALA A 209 -16.19 25.67 -28.51
CA ALA A 209 -15.94 26.80 -29.41
C ALA A 209 -14.54 26.76 -30.05
N THR A 210 -13.56 26.18 -29.36
CA THR A 210 -12.18 26.01 -29.85
C THR A 210 -11.97 24.69 -30.62
N GLY A 211 -13.04 23.92 -30.85
CA GLY A 211 -13.03 22.71 -31.66
C GLY A 211 -12.56 21.45 -30.92
N TYR A 212 -12.53 21.48 -29.58
CA TYR A 212 -12.31 20.30 -28.77
C TYR A 212 -13.59 19.45 -28.68
N GLN A 213 -13.41 18.13 -28.72
CA GLN A 213 -14.46 17.15 -28.53
C GLN A 213 -14.15 16.31 -27.30
N LEU A 214 -15.19 16.02 -26.52
CA LEU A 214 -15.07 15.12 -25.38
C LEU A 214 -14.68 13.73 -25.87
N LYS A 215 -13.67 13.15 -25.22
CA LYS A 215 -13.23 11.77 -25.46
C LYS A 215 -13.71 10.84 -24.37
N GLU A 216 -13.60 11.29 -23.13
CA GLU A 216 -13.85 10.46 -21.97
C GLU A 216 -14.14 11.32 -20.75
N THR A 217 -15.07 10.84 -19.94
CA THR A 217 -15.30 11.32 -18.58
C THR A 217 -14.99 10.17 -17.63
N THR A 218 -14.16 10.43 -16.63
CA THR A 218 -13.96 9.55 -15.48
C THR A 218 -14.47 10.26 -14.24
N PHE A 219 -14.94 9.50 -13.26
CA PHE A 219 -15.29 10.07 -11.98
C PHE A 219 -14.95 9.11 -10.85
N ASP A 220 -14.75 9.71 -9.68
CA ASP A 220 -14.59 9.05 -8.40
C ASP A 220 -15.57 9.69 -7.43
N ALA A 221 -16.31 8.88 -6.70
CA ALA A 221 -17.25 9.35 -5.70
C ALA A 221 -17.05 8.61 -4.37
N THR A 222 -17.13 9.38 -3.30
CA THR A 222 -17.22 8.95 -1.90
C THR A 222 -18.46 9.61 -1.29
N LEU A 223 -18.81 9.29 -0.05
CA LEU A 223 -19.96 9.92 0.60
C LEU A 223 -19.83 11.45 0.70
N SER A 224 -18.62 11.98 0.88
CA SER A 224 -18.37 13.41 1.08
C SER A 224 -17.86 14.15 -0.16
N VAL A 225 -17.11 13.46 -1.03
CA VAL A 225 -16.41 14.09 -2.16
C VAL A 225 -16.70 13.35 -3.45
N THR A 226 -16.97 14.11 -4.50
CA THR A 226 -17.09 13.62 -5.87
C THR A 226 -16.15 14.40 -6.78
N SER A 227 -15.32 13.69 -7.54
CA SER A 227 -14.43 14.26 -8.54
C SER A 227 -14.79 13.72 -9.91
N VAL A 228 -14.84 14.61 -10.91
CA VAL A 228 -15.13 14.31 -12.30
C VAL A 228 -13.98 14.88 -13.13
N ASN A 229 -13.40 14.06 -14.00
CA ASN A 229 -12.36 14.45 -14.94
C ASN A 229 -12.83 14.16 -16.36
N MET A 230 -12.98 15.23 -17.14
CA MET A 230 -13.37 15.19 -18.53
C MET A 230 -12.15 15.47 -19.41
N SER A 231 -11.83 14.54 -20.30
CA SER A 231 -10.73 14.64 -21.24
C SER A 231 -11.25 14.96 -22.64
N PHE A 232 -10.64 15.97 -23.25
CA PHE A 232 -10.99 16.49 -24.56
C PHE A 232 -9.81 16.43 -25.51
N SER A 233 -10.09 16.30 -26.79
CA SER A 233 -9.08 16.38 -27.85
C SER A 233 -9.60 17.18 -29.04
N ASN A 234 -8.70 17.84 -29.78
CA ASN A 234 -9.05 18.51 -31.04
C ASN A 234 -8.38 17.82 -32.25
N PRO A 235 -8.85 18.08 -33.49
CA PRO A 235 -8.24 17.52 -34.70
C PRO A 235 -6.80 17.97 -34.97
N LYS A 236 -6.32 19.02 -34.27
CA LYS A 236 -4.94 19.52 -34.35
C LYS A 236 -3.98 18.79 -33.39
N GLY A 237 -4.45 17.76 -32.68
CA GLY A 237 -3.66 16.98 -31.72
C GLY A 237 -3.52 17.61 -30.33
N GLY A 238 -4.25 18.69 -30.04
CA GLY A 238 -4.30 19.29 -28.71
C GLY A 238 -5.18 18.48 -27.75
N ASN A 239 -4.78 18.40 -26.49
CA ASN A 239 -5.52 17.74 -25.42
C ASN A 239 -5.86 18.76 -24.32
N ALA A 240 -7.04 18.63 -23.73
CA ALA A 240 -7.45 19.43 -22.58
C ALA A 240 -8.14 18.55 -21.54
N HIS A 241 -7.96 18.88 -20.28
CA HIS A 241 -8.58 18.22 -19.14
C HIS A 241 -9.37 19.22 -18.33
N LEU A 242 -10.59 18.86 -17.99
CA LEU A 242 -11.48 19.64 -17.15
C LEU A 242 -11.81 18.82 -15.90
N ASN A 243 -11.36 19.30 -14.75
CA ASN A 243 -11.55 18.65 -13.46
C ASN A 243 -12.60 19.43 -12.66
N GLY A 244 -13.66 18.75 -12.24
CA GLY A 244 -14.65 19.27 -11.30
C GLY A 244 -14.59 18.46 -10.01
N THR A 245 -14.57 19.12 -8.86
CA THR A 245 -14.67 18.46 -7.55
C THR A 245 -15.74 19.13 -6.72
N ASP A 246 -16.66 18.32 -6.19
CA ASP A 246 -17.69 18.71 -5.23
C ASP A 246 -17.37 18.10 -3.87
N SER A 247 -17.20 18.95 -2.87
CA SER A 247 -17.06 18.56 -1.48
C SER A 247 -18.22 19.15 -0.69
N LEU A 248 -19.28 18.35 -0.51
CA LEU A 248 -20.50 18.72 0.23
C LEU A 248 -21.14 20.05 -0.23
N GLY A 249 -21.19 20.29 -1.54
CA GLY A 249 -21.75 21.51 -2.14
C GLY A 249 -20.72 22.60 -2.44
N ASN A 250 -19.46 22.45 -2.00
CA ASN A 250 -18.38 23.33 -2.41
C ASN A 250 -17.74 22.83 -3.70
N VAL A 251 -18.04 23.51 -4.81
CA VAL A 251 -17.59 23.13 -6.14
C VAL A 251 -16.32 23.88 -6.54
N THR A 252 -15.29 23.11 -6.86
CA THR A 252 -14.05 23.60 -7.47
C THR A 252 -13.95 23.07 -8.89
N VAL A 253 -13.63 23.94 -9.84
CA VAL A 253 -13.48 23.57 -11.25
C VAL A 253 -12.14 24.12 -11.73
N SER A 254 -11.33 23.28 -12.36
CA SER A 254 -10.07 23.66 -12.98
C SER A 254 -9.97 23.08 -14.39
N MET A 255 -9.39 23.87 -15.30
CA MET A 255 -9.11 23.48 -16.68
C MET A 255 -7.60 23.47 -16.86
N ALA A 256 -7.07 22.41 -17.47
CA ALA A 256 -5.67 22.27 -17.82
C ALA A 256 -5.55 21.93 -19.30
N MET A 257 -4.83 22.74 -20.07
CA MET A 257 -4.50 22.44 -21.46
C MET A 257 -3.12 21.78 -21.54
N ALA A 258 -2.99 20.74 -22.36
CA ALA A 258 -1.70 20.14 -22.65
C ALA A 258 -0.81 21.19 -23.36
N GLY A 259 0.15 21.73 -22.63
CA GLY A 259 0.99 22.87 -23.05
C GLY A 259 1.22 23.90 -21.94
N ASP A 260 0.36 23.94 -20.91
CA ASP A 260 0.48 24.85 -19.76
C ASP A 260 1.32 24.28 -18.61
N THR A 261 2.16 23.26 -18.86
CA THR A 261 3.28 23.03 -17.94
C THR A 261 4.11 24.30 -17.94
N PRO A 262 4.21 25.03 -16.81
CA PRO A 262 5.13 26.16 -16.75
C PRO A 262 6.49 25.60 -17.17
N PRO A 263 7.21 26.27 -18.09
CA PRO A 263 8.52 25.80 -18.49
C PRO A 263 9.30 25.59 -17.20
N ILE A 264 9.72 24.34 -16.94
CA ILE A 264 10.61 24.06 -15.82
C ILE A 264 11.74 25.06 -16.01
N PRO A 265 11.99 25.98 -15.05
CA PRO A 265 12.99 27.01 -15.24
C PRO A 265 14.27 26.25 -15.55
N THR A 266 14.79 26.40 -16.76
CA THR A 266 15.95 25.63 -17.26
C THR A 266 17.15 25.78 -16.33
N MET A 267 17.18 26.88 -15.57
CA MET A 267 18.09 27.15 -14.46
C MET A 267 18.04 26.11 -13.33
N ALA A 268 16.87 25.58 -12.95
CA ALA A 268 16.74 24.55 -11.92
C ALA A 268 17.29 23.20 -12.40
N VAL A 269 17.04 22.83 -13.64
CA VAL A 269 17.61 21.62 -14.26
C VAL A 269 19.14 21.75 -14.38
N ALA A 270 19.63 22.92 -14.79
CA ALA A 270 21.06 23.21 -14.84
C ALA A 270 21.72 23.16 -13.45
N ALA A 271 21.06 23.67 -12.41
CA ALA A 271 21.57 23.63 -11.04
C ALA A 271 21.66 22.20 -10.50
N VAL A 272 20.65 21.36 -10.75
CA VAL A 272 20.66 19.94 -10.37
C VAL A 272 21.74 19.17 -11.14
N ALA A 273 21.88 19.42 -12.45
CA ALA A 273 22.92 18.81 -13.26
C ALA A 273 24.34 19.21 -12.78
N TRP A 274 24.53 20.47 -12.39
CA TRP A 274 25.78 20.95 -11.80
C TRP A 274 26.06 20.26 -10.46
N LEU A 275 25.07 20.18 -9.58
CA LEU A 275 25.18 19.50 -8.28
C LEU A 275 25.57 18.03 -8.44
N ILE A 276 24.92 17.31 -9.37
CA ILE A 276 25.24 15.91 -9.67
C ILE A 276 26.67 15.78 -10.20
N SER A 277 27.09 16.66 -11.11
CA SER A 277 28.45 16.68 -11.64
C SER A 277 29.48 16.92 -10.53
N THR A 278 29.24 17.87 -9.62
CA THR A 278 30.10 18.12 -8.46
C THR A 278 30.16 16.91 -7.53
N CYS A 279 29.01 16.27 -7.24
CA CYS A 279 28.97 15.05 -6.43
C CYS A 279 29.74 13.90 -7.08
N LEU A 280 29.63 13.71 -8.40
CA LEU A 280 30.38 12.68 -9.12
C LEU A 280 31.88 12.96 -9.12
N ILE A 281 32.31 14.22 -9.29
CA ILE A 281 33.71 14.62 -9.20
C ILE A 281 34.25 14.37 -7.80
N LEU A 282 33.51 14.74 -6.75
CA LEU A 282 33.88 14.50 -5.35
C LEU A 282 33.93 13.01 -5.02
N ALA A 283 32.95 12.23 -5.47
CA ALA A 283 32.94 10.77 -5.32
C ALA A 283 34.16 10.14 -6.00
N TRP A 284 34.47 10.56 -7.23
CA TRP A 284 35.65 10.09 -7.97
C TRP A 284 36.96 10.47 -7.29
N TYR A 285 37.07 11.70 -6.77
CA TYR A 285 38.24 12.14 -5.99
C TYR A 285 38.39 11.36 -4.68
N SER A 286 37.28 11.08 -3.98
CA SER A 286 37.28 10.28 -2.75
C SER A 286 37.64 8.81 -3.01
N ALA A 287 37.19 8.25 -4.13
CA ALA A 287 37.53 6.90 -4.57
C ALA A 287 39.01 6.78 -4.93
N ARG A 288 39.62 7.81 -5.54
CA ARG A 288 41.07 7.85 -5.80
C ARG A 288 41.93 8.05 -4.55
N ARG A 289 41.36 8.57 -3.45
CA ARG A 289 42.06 8.61 -2.15
C ARG A 289 42.00 7.28 -1.39
N LYS A 290 41.11 6.36 -1.80
CA LYS A 290 41.11 4.97 -1.29
C LYS A 290 42.00 4.11 -2.18
N SER A 291 43.31 4.34 -2.12
CA SER A 291 44.25 3.27 -2.46
C SER A 291 44.00 2.12 -1.51
N VAL A 292 43.51 1.02 -2.06
CA VAL A 292 43.31 -0.26 -1.39
C VAL A 292 44.67 -0.71 -0.86
N VAL A 293 44.90 -0.49 0.43
CA VAL A 293 45.86 -1.28 1.20
C VAL A 293 45.21 -2.66 1.34
N PRO A 294 45.83 -3.76 0.85
CA PRO A 294 45.31 -5.10 1.10
C PRO A 294 45.21 -5.29 2.61
N ALA A 295 44.09 -5.85 3.09
CA ALA A 295 43.88 -6.13 4.50
C ALA A 295 45.07 -6.95 5.03
N ALA A 296 45.98 -6.28 5.74
CA ALA A 296 47.06 -6.93 6.45
C ALA A 296 46.45 -7.81 7.56
N PRO A 297 47.05 -8.98 7.84
CA PRO A 297 46.59 -9.81 8.95
C PRO A 297 46.55 -8.98 10.22
N ARG A 298 45.43 -9.03 10.94
CA ARG A 298 45.17 -8.28 12.18
C ARG A 298 46.38 -8.41 13.11
N GLY A 299 47.19 -7.36 13.15
CA GLY A 299 48.20 -7.17 14.19
C GLY A 299 47.50 -6.89 15.52
N PRO A 300 48.18 -7.14 16.65
CA PRO A 300 47.62 -6.87 17.97
C PRO A 300 47.28 -5.38 18.08
N ALA A 301 46.14 -5.10 18.69
CA ALA A 301 45.56 -3.78 18.88
C ALA A 301 46.63 -2.75 19.25
N THR A 302 46.85 -1.79 18.35
CA THR A 302 47.54 -0.56 18.70
C THR A 302 46.64 0.22 19.65
N THR A 303 47.13 0.40 20.87
CA THR A 303 46.54 1.18 21.94
C THR A 303 46.14 2.56 21.41
N TYR A 304 44.84 2.76 21.18
CA TYR A 304 44.31 4.08 20.95
C TYR A 304 44.37 4.87 22.27
N PRO A 305 44.76 6.15 22.24
CA PRO A 305 44.75 6.99 23.42
C PRO A 305 43.31 7.14 23.94
N VAL A 306 43.19 7.19 25.25
CA VAL A 306 41.97 7.12 26.07
C VAL A 306 40.79 7.89 25.43
N PRO A 307 39.70 7.21 25.04
CA PRO A 307 38.54 7.81 24.38
C PRO A 307 37.71 8.82 25.19
N SER A 308 38.11 9.12 26.42
CA SER A 308 37.36 9.96 27.35
C SER A 308 37.44 11.45 27.00
N ALA A 309 38.57 11.97 26.51
CA ALA A 309 38.77 13.43 26.41
C ALA A 309 37.77 14.15 25.46
N ASP A 310 37.49 13.58 24.29
CA ASP A 310 36.55 14.18 23.32
C ASP A 310 35.08 14.03 23.76
N ALA A 311 34.72 12.89 24.35
CA ALA A 311 33.39 12.70 24.93
C ALA A 311 33.15 13.66 26.11
N LEU A 312 34.16 13.85 26.98
CA LEU A 312 34.10 14.81 28.08
C LEU A 312 33.96 16.26 27.60
N ARG A 313 34.66 16.63 26.51
CA ARG A 313 34.49 17.95 25.88
C ARG A 313 33.07 18.16 25.36
N LEU A 314 32.49 17.15 24.70
CA LEU A 314 31.11 17.20 24.22
C LEU A 314 30.10 17.32 25.38
N LEU A 315 30.34 16.64 26.51
CA LEU A 315 29.51 16.80 27.72
C LEU A 315 29.61 18.20 28.32
N ALA A 316 30.81 18.79 28.40
CA ALA A 316 30.98 20.16 28.86
C ALA A 316 30.19 21.15 27.97
N SER A 317 30.26 20.97 26.65
CA SER A 317 29.48 21.77 25.69
C SER A 317 27.97 21.53 25.82
N ALA A 318 27.54 20.30 26.09
CA ALA A 318 26.14 19.97 26.34
C ALA A 318 25.59 20.70 27.57
N GLN A 319 26.37 20.75 28.66
CA GLN A 319 26.02 21.49 29.88
C GLN A 319 25.95 23.00 29.64
N GLU A 320 26.89 23.57 28.88
CA GLU A 320 26.88 24.98 28.50
C GLU A 320 25.64 25.31 27.65
N ALA A 321 25.31 24.48 26.66
CA ALA A 321 24.11 24.65 25.83
C ALA A 321 22.82 24.58 26.65
N TYR A 322 22.74 23.66 27.63
CA TYR A 322 21.60 23.54 28.54
C TYR A 322 21.42 24.80 29.40
N SER A 323 22.51 25.36 29.94
CA SER A 323 22.49 26.59 30.74
C SER A 323 22.00 27.82 29.96
N ARG A 324 22.12 27.78 28.63
CA ARG A 324 21.65 28.82 27.69
C ARG A 324 20.24 28.56 27.16
N ASN A 325 19.51 27.61 27.72
CA ASN A 325 18.19 27.16 27.27
C ASN A 325 18.16 26.67 25.81
N ARG A 326 19.29 26.16 25.29
CA ARG A 326 19.39 25.55 23.96
C ARG A 326 19.21 24.04 24.06
N TYR A 327 18.00 23.61 24.43
CA TYR A 327 17.74 22.22 24.76
C TYR A 327 18.00 21.23 23.62
N PRO A 328 17.61 21.47 22.35
CA PRO A 328 17.92 20.54 21.27
C PRO A 328 19.43 20.34 21.07
N GLU A 329 20.22 21.43 21.18
CA GLU A 329 21.69 21.39 21.08
C GLU A 329 22.30 20.63 22.27
N ALA A 330 21.80 20.87 23.48
CA ALA A 330 22.28 20.19 24.69
C ALA A 330 22.07 18.68 24.63
N TYR A 331 20.86 18.23 24.29
CA TYR A 331 20.52 16.81 24.19
C TYR A 331 21.24 16.12 23.02
N GLY A 332 21.41 16.79 21.88
CA GLY A 332 22.17 16.26 20.75
C GLY A 332 23.65 16.06 21.08
N LEU A 333 24.27 17.03 21.78
CA LEU A 333 25.67 16.92 22.22
C LEU A 333 25.86 15.81 23.27
N ALA A 334 24.94 15.65 24.22
CA ALA A 334 24.99 14.58 25.21
C ALA A 334 24.83 13.19 24.56
N GLY A 335 23.88 13.02 23.64
CA GLY A 335 23.69 11.77 22.91
C GLY A 335 24.88 11.44 22.00
N ARG A 336 25.52 12.43 21.39
CA ARG A 336 26.75 12.25 20.61
C ARG A 336 27.93 11.84 21.49
N ALA A 337 28.09 12.46 22.67
CA ALA A 337 29.14 12.11 23.62
C ALA A 337 29.04 10.64 24.05
N LEU A 338 27.84 10.17 24.39
CA LEU A 338 27.59 8.78 24.78
C LEU A 338 27.89 7.79 23.65
N ARG A 339 27.46 8.09 22.42
CA ARG A 339 27.75 7.25 21.23
C ARG A 339 29.25 7.16 20.95
N LEU A 340 29.96 8.28 21.03
CA LEU A 340 31.40 8.33 20.83
C LEU A 340 32.14 7.50 21.88
N PHE A 341 31.75 7.63 23.15
CA PHE A 341 32.33 6.85 24.23
C PHE A 341 32.13 5.34 24.03
N ILE A 342 30.91 4.89 23.78
CA ILE A 342 30.61 3.46 23.60
C ILE A 342 31.33 2.89 22.37
N SER A 343 31.32 3.62 21.25
CA SER A 343 32.04 3.22 20.03
C SER A 343 33.54 3.06 20.27
N ALA A 344 34.13 3.92 21.09
CA ALA A 344 35.56 3.85 21.36
C ALA A 344 35.93 2.85 22.46
N ARG A 345 35.02 2.60 23.40
CA ARG A 345 35.18 1.61 24.47
C ARG A 345 35.05 0.17 23.96
N TYR A 346 34.07 -0.09 23.09
CA TYR A 346 33.69 -1.44 22.68
C TYR A 346 33.84 -1.68 21.17
N GLY A 347 34.16 -0.66 20.38
CA GLY A 347 34.23 -0.71 18.92
C GLY A 347 35.52 -0.11 18.34
N ALA A 348 35.40 0.54 17.18
CA ALA A 348 36.53 1.09 16.44
C ALA A 348 36.84 2.57 16.78
N GLY A 349 36.04 3.21 17.64
CA GLY A 349 36.18 4.64 17.97
C GLY A 349 35.72 5.60 16.87
N GLU A 350 34.89 5.13 15.94
CA GLU A 350 34.28 5.94 14.87
C GLU A 350 32.89 6.47 15.28
N GLU A 351 32.37 7.48 14.59
CA GLU A 351 30.98 7.91 14.83
C GLU A 351 30.00 6.84 14.36
N MET A 352 29.16 6.36 15.28
CA MET A 352 28.15 5.34 15.03
C MET A 352 26.74 5.91 15.19
N THR A 353 25.76 5.31 14.51
CA THR A 353 24.34 5.59 14.69
C THR A 353 23.82 5.03 16.02
N VAL A 354 22.66 5.50 16.50
CA VAL A 354 22.05 5.00 17.76
C VAL A 354 21.82 3.48 17.71
N THR A 355 21.29 2.96 16.60
CA THR A 355 21.02 1.53 16.42
C THR A 355 22.29 0.69 16.47
N GLU A 356 23.37 1.17 15.84
CA GLU A 356 24.66 0.49 15.83
C GLU A 356 25.30 0.50 17.23
N VAL A 357 25.22 1.61 17.95
CA VAL A 357 25.74 1.73 19.33
C VAL A 357 24.99 0.83 20.31
N ILE A 358 23.65 0.76 20.23
CA ILE A 358 22.85 -0.12 21.09
C ILE A 358 23.17 -1.59 20.78
N SER A 359 23.30 -1.95 19.50
CA SER A 359 23.63 -3.33 19.09
C SER A 359 25.03 -3.73 19.59
N LEU A 360 26.01 -2.85 19.43
CA LEU A 360 27.38 -3.05 19.93
C LEU A 360 27.41 -3.20 21.46
N PHE A 361 26.68 -2.32 22.17
CA PHE A 361 26.62 -2.36 23.63
C PHE A 361 25.96 -3.65 24.14
N ARG A 362 24.87 -4.11 23.52
CA ARG A 362 24.19 -5.37 23.87
C ARG A 362 25.07 -6.60 23.66
N GLU A 363 25.92 -6.58 22.64
CA GLU A 363 26.74 -7.74 22.28
C GLU A 363 27.98 -7.88 23.18
N ILE A 364 28.57 -6.77 23.61
CA ILE A 364 29.90 -6.76 24.25
C ILE A 364 29.84 -6.35 25.73
N SER A 365 28.91 -5.49 26.12
CA SER A 365 28.85 -4.96 27.48
C SER A 365 28.20 -5.96 28.45
N PRO A 366 28.77 -6.16 29.65
CA PRO A 366 28.12 -6.95 30.71
C PRO A 366 26.98 -6.20 31.42
N TYR A 367 26.78 -4.92 31.11
CA TYR A 367 25.78 -4.06 31.74
C TYR A 367 24.45 -4.06 31.00
N ASP A 368 23.37 -3.75 31.72
CA ASP A 368 22.03 -3.61 31.14
C ASP A 368 22.01 -2.49 30.08
N PRO A 369 21.59 -2.74 28.83
CA PRO A 369 21.46 -1.71 27.80
C PRO A 369 20.32 -0.71 28.07
N GLY A 370 19.36 -1.04 28.95
CA GLY A 370 18.16 -0.23 29.19
C GLY A 370 18.43 1.26 29.44
N PRO A 371 19.32 1.64 30.39
CA PRO A 371 19.64 3.04 30.66
C PRO A 371 20.28 3.77 29.47
N VAL A 372 21.14 3.10 28.71
CA VAL A 372 21.80 3.68 27.52
C VAL A 372 20.79 3.92 26.40
N GLU A 373 19.90 2.96 26.17
CA GLU A 373 18.83 3.06 25.18
C GLU A 373 17.83 4.17 25.53
N GLU A 374 17.45 4.29 26.81
CA GLU A 374 16.59 5.38 27.31
C GLU A 374 17.22 6.75 27.06
N ILE A 375 18.49 6.94 27.42
CA ILE A 375 19.20 8.20 27.23
C ILE A 375 19.29 8.55 25.74
N LEU A 376 19.69 7.61 24.88
CA LEU A 376 19.85 7.86 23.45
C LEU A 376 18.51 8.15 22.76
N ALA A 377 17.43 7.45 23.14
CA ALA A 377 16.10 7.71 22.62
C ALA A 377 15.62 9.11 23.01
N ARG A 378 15.77 9.50 24.28
CA ARG A 378 15.40 10.84 24.76
C ARG A 378 16.20 11.96 24.11
N CYS A 379 17.51 11.76 23.93
CA CYS A 379 18.35 12.72 23.20
C CYS A 379 17.86 12.94 21.77
N MET A 380 17.45 11.87 21.06
CA MET A 380 16.93 11.95 19.70
C MET A 380 15.58 12.68 19.63
N ASP A 381 14.68 12.40 20.58
CA ASP A 381 13.35 13.02 20.64
C ASP A 381 13.43 14.55 20.84
N VAL A 382 14.30 15.00 21.75
CA VAL A 382 14.48 16.44 22.02
C VAL A 382 15.24 17.16 20.90
N GLU A 383 16.23 16.49 20.29
CA GLU A 383 17.01 17.06 19.17
C GLU A 383 16.18 17.22 17.90
N PHE A 384 15.37 16.22 17.52
CA PHE A 384 14.72 16.17 16.20
C PHE A 384 13.19 16.26 16.24
N ALA A 385 12.53 15.73 17.27
CA ALA A 385 11.07 15.60 17.32
C ALA A 385 10.36 16.78 18.01
N ARG A 386 11.10 17.85 18.36
CA ARG A 386 10.60 19.00 19.16
C ARG A 386 10.01 18.57 20.50
N GLY A 387 10.49 17.47 21.09
CA GLY A 387 10.10 17.09 22.45
C GLY A 387 10.44 18.20 23.44
N GLU A 388 9.53 18.49 24.36
CA GLU A 388 9.82 19.42 25.46
C GLU A 388 10.74 18.72 26.48
N PRO A 389 11.81 19.40 26.95
CA PRO A 389 12.70 18.83 27.95
C PRO A 389 11.95 18.63 29.27
N VAL A 390 12.13 17.47 29.89
CA VAL A 390 11.56 17.20 31.22
C VAL A 390 12.46 17.81 32.30
N GLU A 391 11.87 18.53 33.25
CA GLU A 391 12.62 19.16 34.35
C GLU A 391 13.37 18.10 35.18
N GLY A 392 14.67 18.31 35.38
CA GLY A 392 15.53 17.39 36.14
C GLY A 392 16.02 16.14 35.37
N GLU A 393 15.52 15.89 34.16
CA GLU A 393 15.92 14.73 33.35
C GLU A 393 17.33 14.88 32.76
N PHE A 394 17.63 16.04 32.19
CA PHE A 394 18.94 16.30 31.58
C PHE A 394 20.10 16.21 32.59
N PRO A 395 20.04 16.80 33.80
CA PRO A 395 21.06 16.58 34.83
C PRO A 395 21.26 15.11 35.19
N ARG A 396 20.17 14.33 35.31
CA ARG A 396 20.24 12.89 35.59
C ARG A 396 20.99 12.15 34.47
N PHE A 397 20.74 12.49 33.21
CA PHE A 397 21.46 11.91 32.07
C PHE A 397 22.92 12.31 32.06
N MET A 398 23.23 13.58 32.35
CA MET A 398 24.61 14.02 32.47
C MET A 398 25.36 13.24 33.55
N ASP A 399 24.78 13.07 34.74
CA ASP A 399 25.40 12.32 35.83
C ASP A 399 25.65 10.85 35.45
N LEU A 400 24.69 10.20 34.77
CA LEU A 400 24.84 8.84 34.29
C LEU A 400 25.94 8.71 33.23
N ILE A 401 25.99 9.63 32.25
CA ILE A 401 27.02 9.60 31.21
C ILE A 401 28.40 9.91 31.81
N TRP A 402 28.47 10.87 32.74
CA TRP A 402 29.71 11.17 33.48
C TRP A 402 30.19 9.99 34.31
N GLY A 403 29.29 9.28 35.00
CA GLY A 403 29.62 8.06 35.73
C GLY A 403 30.17 6.97 34.82
N MET A 404 29.53 6.75 33.67
CA MET A 404 29.99 5.75 32.69
C MET A 404 31.37 6.09 32.09
N ILE A 405 31.67 7.38 31.85
CA ILE A 405 32.96 7.80 31.29
C ILE A 405 34.06 7.90 32.35
N GLY A 406 33.70 8.20 33.61
CA GLY A 406 34.64 8.43 34.72
C GLY A 406 35.06 7.19 35.52
N GLU A 407 34.39 6.05 35.33
CA GLU A 407 34.79 4.74 35.90
C GLU A 407 35.91 4.03 35.11
N ASP A 408 36.39 4.66 34.03
CA ASP A 408 37.57 4.26 33.23
C ASP A 408 38.85 4.99 33.65
#